data_AF-A0A5C8UTJ7-F1
#
_entry.id   AF-A0A5C8UTJ7-F1
#
_cell.length_a   1.000
_cell.length_b   1.000
_cell.length_c   1.000
_cell.angle_alpha   90.00
_cell.angle_beta   90.00
_cell.angle_gamma   90.00
#
_symmetry.space_group_name_H-M   'P 1'
#
loop_
_entity.id
_entity.type
_entity.pdbx_description
1 polymer ?
#
loop_
_entity_poly.entity_id
_entity_poly.type
_entity_poly.pdbx_seq_one_letter_code
_entity_poly.pdbx_strand_id
1 'polypeptide(L)' 'MPDGDVETIDKGGQWVNRVIGEPELSESFSSRDEAIEAGRSLARQLGTAHIVVPSEPTGVITDPAE' A
#
# COMPACT_ATOMS: atom_id res chain seq x y z
N MET A 1 -6.32 12.67 3.28
CA MET A 1 -6.89 11.35 3.54
C MET A 1 -7.73 11.48 4.79
N PRO A 2 -9.06 11.31 4.73
CA PRO A 2 -9.90 11.13 5.93
C PRO A 2 -9.46 9.96 6.81
N ASP A 3 -9.81 10.03 8.09
CA ASP A 3 -9.72 8.90 9.02
C ASP A 3 -10.53 7.71 8.47
N GLY A 4 -9.95 6.51 8.56
CA GLY A 4 -10.46 5.26 7.98
C GLY A 4 -9.91 4.92 6.59
N ASP A 5 -9.23 5.83 5.89
CA ASP A 5 -8.55 5.50 4.63
C ASP A 5 -7.47 4.43 4.84
N VAL A 6 -7.28 3.58 3.83
CA VAL A 6 -6.29 2.50 3.86
C VAL A 6 -5.13 2.84 2.94
N GLU A 7 -3.93 2.94 3.50
CA GLU A 7 -2.68 3.14 2.77
C GLU A 7 -1.88 1.84 2.71
N THR A 8 -1.62 1.33 1.51
CA THR A 8 -0.67 0.23 1.30
C THR A 8 0.71 0.80 1.01
N ILE A 9 1.65 0.57 1.91
CA ILE A 9 3.02 1.13 1.87
C ILE A 9 4.01 -0.03 1.73
N ASP A 10 4.95 0.07 0.81
CA ASP A 10 6.11 -0.83 0.76
C ASP A 10 7.21 -0.35 1.72
N LYS A 11 7.72 -1.27 2.53
CA LYS A 11 8.82 -1.06 3.47
C LYS A 11 10.00 -1.97 3.10
N GLY A 12 10.45 -1.89 1.85
CA GLY A 12 11.63 -2.62 1.40
C GLY A 12 11.40 -4.13 1.33
N GLY A 13 10.28 -4.54 0.72
CA GLY A 13 9.91 -5.95 0.57
C GLY A 13 8.86 -6.45 1.56
N GLN A 14 8.52 -5.64 2.57
CA GLN A 14 7.36 -5.87 3.43
C GLN A 14 6.27 -4.85 3.07
N TRP A 15 5.09 -5.32 2.73
CA TRP A 15 3.95 -4.47 2.45
C TRP A 15 3.14 -4.25 3.73
N VAL A 16 2.66 -3.05 3.98
CA VAL A 16 1.88 -2.71 5.17
C VAL A 16 0.65 -1.93 4.75
N ASN A 17 -0.52 -2.43 5.10
CA ASN A 17 -1.78 -1.71 5.02
C ASN A 17 -1.98 -0.96 6.32
N ARG A 18 -1.87 0.36 6.27
CA ARG A 18 -2.09 1.25 7.40
C ARG A 18 -3.46 1.89 7.27
N VAL A 19 -4.27 1.85 8.33
CA VAL A 19 -5.53 2.61 8.38
C VAL A 19 -5.28 3.96 9.04
N ILE A 20 -5.68 5.06 8.39
CA ILE A 20 -5.56 6.41 8.96
C ILE A 20 -6.48 6.52 10.18
N GLY A 21 -5.95 6.95 11.32
CA GLY A 21 -6.72 7.08 12.56
C GLY A 21 -6.87 5.77 13.37
N GLU A 22 -6.75 4.60 12.72
CA GLU A 22 -6.94 3.29 13.36
C GLU A 22 -5.72 2.36 13.16
N PRO A 23 -4.57 2.65 13.81
CA PRO A 23 -3.35 1.85 13.64
C PRO A 23 -3.53 0.38 14.07
N GLU A 24 -4.52 0.09 14.92
CA GLU A 24 -4.87 -1.26 15.37
C GLU A 24 -5.42 -2.17 14.26
N LEU A 25 -5.98 -1.58 13.19
CA LEU A 25 -6.45 -2.30 12.00
C LEU A 25 -5.36 -2.47 10.94
N SER A 26 -4.12 -2.05 11.24
CA SER A 26 -3.03 -2.12 10.28
C SER A 26 -2.45 -3.54 10.20
N GLU A 27 -2.25 -4.03 8.98
CA GLU A 27 -1.76 -5.38 8.71
C GLU A 27 -0.54 -5.36 7.79
N SER A 28 0.37 -6.32 7.99
CA SER A 28 1.59 -6.47 7.19
C SER A 28 1.55 -7.75 6.36
N PHE A 29 1.95 -7.64 5.10
CA PHE A 29 1.88 -8.69 4.09
C PHE A 29 3.22 -8.85 3.38
N SER A 30 3.57 -10.09 3.04
CA SER A 30 4.85 -10.44 2.42
C SER A 30 4.88 -10.10 0.92
N SER A 31 3.71 -9.89 0.32
CA SER A 31 3.54 -9.70 -1.12
C SER A 31 2.71 -8.46 -1.44
N ARG A 32 3.05 -7.80 -2.55
CA ARG A 32 2.35 -6.61 -3.04
C ARG A 32 0.89 -6.90 -3.36
N ASP A 33 0.64 -7.89 -4.20
CA ASP A 33 -0.70 -8.24 -4.65
C ASP A 33 -1.60 -8.60 -3.46
N GLU A 34 -1.08 -9.38 -2.52
CA GLU A 34 -1.78 -9.73 -1.26
C GLU A 34 -2.14 -8.48 -0.44
N ALA A 35 -1.19 -7.56 -0.25
CA ALA A 35 -1.44 -6.31 0.44
C ALA A 35 -2.48 -5.44 -0.26
N ILE A 36 -2.42 -5.35 -1.59
CA ILE A 36 -3.36 -4.56 -2.38
C ILE A 36 -4.76 -5.15 -2.32
N GLU A 37 -4.91 -6.47 -2.47
CA GLU A 37 -6.21 -7.13 -2.38
C GLU A 37 -6.82 -6.99 -0.98
N ALA A 38 -6.03 -7.26 0.06
CA ALA A 38 -6.46 -7.10 1.45
C ALA A 38 -6.83 -5.64 1.76
N GLY A 39 -6.01 -4.67 1.33
CA GLY A 39 -6.23 -3.25 1.59
C GLY A 39 -7.45 -2.70 0.87
N ARG A 40 -7.68 -3.16 -0.37
CA ARG A 40 -8.89 -2.83 -1.14
C ARG A 40 -10.15 -3.41 -0.50
N SER A 41 -10.07 -4.64 -0.01
CA SER A 41 -11.17 -5.28 0.71
C SER A 41 -11.49 -4.54 2.01
N LEU A 42 -10.46 -4.17 2.77
CA LEU A 42 -10.59 -3.41 4.01
C LEU A 42 -11.22 -2.02 3.77
N ALA A 43 -10.72 -1.27 2.80
CA ALA A 43 -11.29 0.02 2.43
C ALA A 43 -12.75 -0.09 1.99
N ARG A 44 -13.12 -1.15 1.25
CA ARG A 44 -14.53 -1.42 0.92
C ARG A 44 -15.41 -1.68 2.14
N GLN A 45 -14.90 -2.40 3.13
CA GLN A 45 -15.63 -2.70 4.37
C GLN A 45 -15.83 -1.44 5.22
N LEU A 46 -14.82 -0.57 5.27
CA LEU A 46 -14.86 0.71 5.98
C LEU A 46 -15.61 1.80 5.21
N GLY A 47 -15.83 1.60 3.90
CA GLY A 47 -16.44 2.60 3.02
C GLY A 47 -15.50 3.75 2.65
N THR A 48 -14.19 3.51 2.69
CA THR A 48 -13.12 4.50 2.53
C THR A 48 -12.31 4.27 1.27
N ALA A 49 -11.32 5.12 1.00
CA ALA A 49 -10.45 4.98 -0.16
C ALA A 49 -9.25 4.07 0.18
N HIS A 50 -8.84 3.30 -0.83
CA HIS A 50 -7.59 2.53 -0.79
C HIS A 50 -6.55 3.22 -1.66
N ILE A 51 -5.39 3.51 -1.07
CA ILE A 51 -4.31 4.24 -1.70
C ILE A 51 -3.06 3.38 -1.61
N VAL A 52 -2.51 3.01 -2.76
CA VAL A 52 -1.24 2.29 -2.82
C VAL A 52 -0.14 3.32 -3.00
N VAL A 53 0.73 3.44 -2.02
CA VAL A 53 1.93 4.28 -2.09
C VAL A 53 2.97 3.48 -2.85
N PRO A 54 3.28 3.83 -4.12
CA PRO A 54 4.39 3.18 -4.80
C PRO A 54 5.67 3.53 -4.05
N SER A 55 6.45 2.52 -3.63
CA SER A 55 7.87 2.77 -3.39
C SER A 55 8.43 3.30 -4.68
N GLU A 56 9.01 4.51 -4.66
CA GLU A 56 9.66 5.09 -5.83
C GLU A 56 10.59 4.02 -6.41
N PRO A 57 10.36 3.53 -7.64
CA PRO A 57 11.41 2.81 -8.33
C PRO A 57 12.41 3.91 -8.72
N THR A 58 13.34 4.26 -7.83
CA THR A 58 14.55 4.98 -8.23
C THR A 58 15.35 4.01 -9.10
N GLY A 59 14.97 3.92 -10.37
CA GLY A 59 15.40 2.88 -11.28
C GLY A 59 14.87 3.09 -12.68
N VAL A 60 14.76 4.33 -13.14
CA VAL A 60 14.92 4.60 -14.57
C VAL A 60 16.40 4.35 -14.88
N ILE A 61 16.78 3.09 -15.08
CA ILE A 61 17.94 2.78 -15.90
C ILE A 61 17.40 2.81 -17.33
N THR A 62 17.28 4.01 -17.88
CA THR A 62 17.31 4.17 -19.33
C THR A 62 18.68 3.68 -19.77
N ASP A 63 18.75 2.44 -20.26
CA ASP A 63 19.91 1.93 -20.98
C ASP A 63 20.08 2.79 -22.26
N PRO A 64 21.18 3.54 -22.43
CA PRO A 64 21.45 4.17 -23.72
C PRO A 64 21.84 3.05 -24.70
N ALA A 65 20.97 2.79 -25.67
CA ALA A 65 21.23 1.87 -26.76
C ALA A 65 22.59 2.18 -27.43
N GLU A 66 23.50 1.20 -27.42
CA GLU A 66 24.65 1.13 -28.34
C GLU A 66 24.23 0.62 -29.72
#